data_AF-A0A7W1CK17-F1
#
_entry.id   AF-A0A7W1CK17-F1
#
_cell.length_a   1.000
_cell.length_b   1.000
_cell.length_c   1.000
_cell.angle_alpha   90.00
_cell.angle_beta   90.00
_cell.angle_gamma   90.00
#
_symmetry.space_group_name_H-M   'P 1'
#
loop_
_entity.id
_entity.type
_entity.pdbx_description
1 polymer ?
#
loop_
_entity_poly.entity_id
_entity_poly.type
_entity_poly.pdbx_seq_one_letter_code
_entity_poly.pdbx_strand_id
1 'polypeptide(L)'
;MLPYGSLSFFVILFFLLLPAVFLGYQGKNIAKYGLIATFLVIILILGENTKQYVLLGSFYVYELLLIKGSLALSQKTKNSFIFYGIVFLSVVPMVLFRSVEGLYLLGVSYISFRAIQILLEIRDGLIKEVSIFEYSYFLLFFPTISSGPIDRSRRFHEDIKQPLKKDEYHKLFKSGIFRIFLGIAYKFIIGVLVSVYWMKPIPWDGALLNTINYMYSYSIYLFFDFAGYSLMAVGVSYVLGIKVMDNFNMPFISKDIKEFWNRWHMSLAFWFRDFIYTRFVMSAIKGEWFKSKLTASYLGFFLTMTTMGVWHGAEMHYLVYGSYHGMLLILTDLLEKKTSWYEKFKKTEFGNFFNVFVTIHLVCFGLLIFSGYFNVFVKHLLREILE
;
A
#
# COMPACT_ATOMS: atom_id res chain seq x y z
N MET A 1 10.26 -9.83 16.48
CA MET A 1 11.15 -8.69 16.12
C MET A 1 10.47 -7.80 15.09
N LEU A 2 10.47 -6.46 15.22
CA LEU A 2 9.84 -5.58 14.22
C LEU A 2 10.70 -5.52 12.93
N PRO A 3 10.11 -5.79 11.74
CA PRO A 3 10.82 -5.68 10.46
C PRO A 3 11.37 -4.27 10.26
N TYR A 4 12.66 -4.17 9.93
CA TYR A 4 13.35 -2.90 9.68
C TYR A 4 13.24 -1.89 10.82
N GLY A 5 13.05 -2.37 12.06
CA GLY A 5 12.83 -1.52 13.24
C GLY A 5 14.08 -1.28 14.09
N SER A 6 15.13 -2.09 13.93
CA SER A 6 16.32 -2.04 14.79
C SER A 6 17.59 -2.45 14.06
N LEU A 7 18.75 -2.02 14.58
CA LEU A 7 20.06 -2.43 14.09
C LEU A 7 20.23 -3.96 14.10
N SER A 8 19.77 -4.62 15.15
CA SER A 8 19.81 -6.09 15.25
C SER A 8 19.10 -6.77 14.08
N PHE A 9 18.01 -6.19 13.55
CA PHE A 9 17.29 -6.76 12.42
C PHE A 9 18.16 -6.71 11.16
N PHE A 10 18.84 -5.59 10.93
CA PHE A 10 19.75 -5.43 9.79
C PHE A 10 20.97 -6.34 9.87
N VAL A 11 21.51 -6.59 11.07
CA VAL A 11 22.63 -7.53 11.24
C VAL A 11 22.21 -8.94 10.85
N ILE A 12 21.06 -9.43 11.34
CA ILE A 12 20.56 -10.75 10.98
C ILE A 12 20.24 -10.82 9.48
N LEU A 13 19.58 -9.80 8.96
CA LEU A 13 19.23 -9.69 7.55
C LEU A 13 20.47 -9.71 6.65
N PHE A 14 21.56 -9.05 7.04
CA PHE A 14 22.82 -9.05 6.29
C PHE A 14 23.33 -10.48 6.06
N PHE A 15 23.45 -11.27 7.13
CA PHE A 15 23.90 -12.66 7.02
C PHE A 15 22.91 -13.54 6.24
N LEU A 16 21.61 -13.32 6.44
CA LEU A 16 20.55 -14.02 5.71
C LEU A 16 20.56 -13.70 4.20
N LEU A 17 21.07 -12.54 3.78
CA LEU A 17 21.11 -12.19 2.36
C LEU A 17 22.37 -12.70 1.65
N LEU A 18 23.44 -13.08 2.38
CA LEU A 18 24.70 -13.53 1.76
C LEU A 18 24.53 -14.71 0.79
N PRO A 19 23.77 -15.78 1.10
CA PRO A 19 23.59 -16.87 0.15
C PRO A 19 22.78 -16.45 -1.09
N ALA A 20 21.80 -15.55 -0.93
CA ALA A 20 21.06 -15.00 -2.07
C ALA A 20 21.97 -14.22 -3.00
N VAL A 21 22.86 -13.39 -2.43
CA VAL A 21 23.89 -12.63 -3.18
C VAL A 21 24.80 -13.58 -3.95
N PHE A 22 25.31 -14.61 -3.28
CA PHE A 22 26.17 -15.61 -3.93
C PHE A 22 25.47 -16.31 -5.10
N LEU A 23 24.23 -16.75 -4.92
CA LEU A 23 23.42 -17.37 -5.98
C LEU A 23 23.18 -16.41 -7.15
N GLY A 24 22.83 -15.15 -6.87
CA GLY A 24 22.59 -14.14 -7.89
C GLY A 24 23.82 -13.82 -8.73
N TYR A 25 25.00 -13.68 -8.12
CA TYR A 25 26.26 -13.50 -8.86
C TYR A 25 26.70 -14.74 -9.64
N GLN A 26 26.20 -15.92 -9.29
CA GLN A 26 26.35 -17.14 -10.09
C GLN A 26 25.33 -17.25 -11.24
N GLY A 27 24.34 -16.36 -11.32
CA GLY A 27 23.22 -16.46 -12.27
C GLY A 27 22.29 -17.64 -11.97
N LYS A 28 22.30 -18.14 -10.73
CA LYS A 28 21.41 -19.22 -10.28
C LYS A 28 20.09 -18.66 -9.79
N ASN A 29 19.05 -19.49 -9.83
CA ASN A 29 17.74 -19.13 -9.31
C ASN A 29 17.78 -18.92 -7.78
N ILE A 30 17.39 -17.73 -7.32
CA ILE A 30 17.39 -17.35 -5.89
C ILE A 30 16.10 -17.81 -5.19
N ALA A 31 15.00 -18.04 -5.92
CA ALA A 31 13.66 -18.13 -5.35
C ALA A 31 13.50 -19.23 -4.29
N LYS A 32 14.12 -20.40 -4.47
CA LYS A 32 14.09 -21.49 -3.47
C LYS A 32 14.72 -21.04 -2.15
N TYR A 33 15.87 -20.40 -2.22
CA TYR A 33 16.52 -19.83 -1.05
C TYR A 33 15.71 -18.66 -0.48
N GLY A 34 15.16 -17.80 -1.32
CA GLY A 34 14.31 -16.69 -0.92
C GLY A 34 13.08 -17.12 -0.12
N LEU A 35 12.47 -18.26 -0.46
CA LEU A 35 11.39 -18.84 0.34
C LEU A 35 11.88 -19.34 1.71
N ILE A 36 13.04 -19.99 1.76
CA ILE A 36 13.65 -20.42 3.04
C ILE A 36 13.94 -19.19 3.91
N ALA A 37 14.59 -18.17 3.35
CA ALA A 37 14.86 -16.89 4.01
C ALA A 37 13.57 -16.24 4.52
N THR A 38 12.49 -16.32 3.74
CA THR A 38 11.15 -15.84 4.13
C THR A 38 10.63 -16.54 5.38
N PHE A 39 10.68 -17.87 5.43
CA PHE A 39 10.24 -18.60 6.62
C PHE A 39 11.11 -18.30 7.84
N LEU A 40 12.43 -18.22 7.68
CA LEU A 40 13.34 -17.86 8.77
C LEU A 40 13.03 -16.46 9.33
N VAL A 41 12.80 -15.47 8.45
CA VAL A 41 12.46 -14.11 8.91
C VAL A 41 11.08 -14.06 9.54
N ILE A 42 10.09 -14.81 9.05
CA ILE A 42 8.79 -14.92 9.71
C ILE A 42 8.96 -15.46 11.14
N ILE A 43 9.76 -16.50 11.35
CA ILE A 43 10.06 -17.04 12.69
C ILE A 43 10.67 -15.95 13.58
N LEU A 44 11.62 -15.17 13.07
CA LEU A 44 12.23 -14.05 13.81
C LEU A 44 11.23 -12.92 14.13
N ILE A 45 10.32 -12.64 13.20
CA ILE A 45 9.29 -11.61 13.37
C ILE A 45 8.31 -12.04 14.46
N LEU A 46 7.79 -13.27 14.37
CA LEU A 46 6.79 -13.81 15.29
C LEU A 46 7.37 -14.19 16.66
N GLY A 47 8.67 -14.50 16.73
CA GLY A 47 9.36 -14.82 17.97
C GLY A 47 8.75 -16.05 18.66
N GLU A 48 8.49 -15.94 19.96
CA GLU A 48 7.89 -17.02 20.78
C GLU A 48 6.35 -16.98 20.79
N ASN A 49 5.73 -16.08 20.04
CA ASN A 49 4.28 -15.88 20.07
C ASN A 49 3.55 -17.00 19.30
N THR A 50 3.33 -18.14 19.95
CA THR A 50 2.64 -19.33 19.40
C THR A 50 1.29 -18.99 18.76
N LYS A 51 0.55 -18.04 19.34
CA LYS A 51 -0.73 -17.58 18.78
C LYS A 51 -0.56 -17.00 17.38
N GLN A 52 0.48 -16.20 17.13
CA GLN A 52 0.73 -15.63 15.79
C GLN A 52 1.00 -16.71 14.73
N TYR A 53 1.75 -17.76 15.09
CA TYR A 53 2.00 -18.87 14.16
C TYR A 53 0.71 -19.60 13.80
N VAL A 54 -0.14 -19.88 14.79
CA VAL A 54 -1.45 -20.49 14.55
C VAL A 54 -2.30 -19.60 13.65
N LEU A 55 -2.40 -18.30 13.96
CA LEU A 55 -3.19 -17.37 13.14
C LEU A 55 -2.68 -17.24 11.71
N LEU A 56 -1.36 -17.13 11.51
CA LEU A 56 -0.76 -17.07 10.18
C LEU A 56 -0.98 -18.37 9.40
N GLY A 57 -0.78 -19.52 10.05
CA GLY A 57 -0.98 -20.84 9.47
C GLY A 57 -2.43 -21.09 9.08
N SER A 58 -3.37 -20.78 9.99
CA SER A 58 -4.82 -20.87 9.72
C SER A 58 -5.24 -19.93 8.60
N PHE A 59 -4.77 -18.68 8.59
CA PHE A 59 -5.02 -17.74 7.51
C PHE A 59 -4.50 -18.27 6.16
N TYR A 60 -3.25 -18.72 6.13
CA TYR A 60 -2.62 -19.27 4.92
C TYR A 60 -3.41 -20.46 4.36
N VAL A 61 -3.76 -21.44 5.21
CA VAL A 61 -4.53 -22.62 4.79
C VAL A 61 -5.92 -22.22 4.32
N TYR A 62 -6.59 -21.33 5.04
CA TYR A 62 -7.91 -20.82 4.67
C TYR A 62 -7.92 -20.17 3.28
N GLU A 63 -7.00 -19.22 3.04
CA GLU A 63 -6.90 -18.53 1.76
C GLU A 63 -6.50 -19.49 0.63
N LEU A 64 -5.59 -20.43 0.89
CA LEU A 64 -5.20 -21.43 -0.11
C LEU A 64 -6.38 -22.32 -0.52
N LEU A 65 -7.22 -22.74 0.44
CA LEU A 65 -8.42 -23.53 0.16
C LEU A 65 -9.44 -22.72 -0.65
N LEU A 66 -9.67 -21.45 -0.31
CA LEU A 66 -10.54 -20.56 -1.08
C LEU A 66 -10.02 -20.37 -2.51
N ILE A 67 -8.72 -20.15 -2.68
CA ILE A 67 -8.10 -19.98 -4.00
C ILE A 67 -8.21 -21.24 -4.86
N LYS A 68 -7.87 -22.41 -4.31
CA LYS A 68 -8.01 -23.69 -5.03
C LYS A 68 -9.47 -24.01 -5.33
N GLY A 69 -10.38 -23.76 -4.39
CA GLY A 69 -11.82 -23.92 -4.59
C GLY A 69 -12.35 -23.00 -5.68
N SER A 70 -11.93 -21.74 -5.69
CA SER A 70 -12.28 -20.76 -6.73
C SER A 70 -11.78 -21.17 -8.10
N LEU A 71 -10.55 -21.68 -8.19
CA LEU A 71 -9.99 -22.22 -9.45
C LEU A 71 -10.79 -23.43 -9.96
N ALA A 72 -11.15 -24.37 -9.09
CA ALA A 72 -11.97 -25.53 -9.47
C ALA A 72 -13.39 -25.12 -9.89
N LEU A 73 -13.97 -24.11 -9.24
CA LEU A 73 -15.30 -23.59 -9.57
C LEU A 73 -15.30 -22.76 -10.85
N SER A 74 -14.26 -21.97 -11.12
CA SER A 74 -14.17 -21.14 -12.32
C SER A 74 -14.13 -21.96 -13.61
N GLN A 75 -13.63 -23.19 -13.53
CA GLN A 75 -13.67 -24.18 -14.62
C GLN A 75 -15.09 -24.73 -14.86
N LYS A 76 -15.96 -24.72 -13.85
CA LYS A 76 -17.33 -25.28 -13.91
C LYS A 76 -18.40 -24.23 -14.14
N THR A 77 -18.25 -23.02 -13.60
CA THR A 77 -19.26 -21.96 -13.66
C THR A 77 -18.64 -20.56 -13.68
N LYS A 78 -19.32 -19.64 -14.36
CA LYS A 78 -18.99 -18.21 -14.37
C LYS A 78 -19.96 -17.38 -13.52
N ASN A 79 -20.74 -18.00 -12.63
CA ASN A 79 -21.67 -17.30 -11.76
C ASN A 79 -20.97 -16.22 -10.90
N SER A 80 -21.37 -14.96 -11.07
CA SER A 80 -20.78 -13.81 -10.35
C SER A 80 -21.10 -13.80 -8.86
N PHE A 81 -22.28 -14.27 -8.45
CA PHE A 81 -22.69 -14.29 -7.04
C PHE A 81 -21.79 -15.21 -6.21
N ILE A 82 -21.54 -16.43 -6.72
CA ILE A 82 -20.62 -17.38 -6.08
C ILE A 82 -19.21 -16.78 -5.97
N PHE A 83 -18.72 -16.16 -7.05
CA PHE A 83 -17.39 -15.55 -7.06
C PHE A 83 -17.27 -14.43 -6.03
N TYR A 84 -18.21 -13.49 -5.99
CA TYR A 84 -18.18 -12.41 -5.01
C TYR A 84 -18.40 -12.92 -3.57
N GLY A 85 -19.12 -14.02 -3.38
CA GLY A 85 -19.17 -14.73 -2.10
C GLY A 85 -17.80 -15.25 -1.66
N ILE A 86 -17.02 -15.83 -2.57
CA ILE A 86 -15.64 -16.28 -2.27
C ILE A 86 -14.72 -15.09 -1.95
N VAL A 87 -14.81 -14.01 -2.72
CA VAL A 87 -14.03 -12.78 -2.43
C VAL A 87 -14.42 -12.20 -1.07
N PHE A 88 -15.71 -12.18 -0.73
CA PHE A 88 -16.17 -11.75 0.58
C PHE A 88 -15.58 -12.63 1.69
N LEU A 89 -15.61 -13.96 1.53
CA LEU A 89 -14.99 -14.89 2.47
C LEU A 89 -13.48 -14.62 2.65
N SER A 90 -12.74 -14.30 1.59
CA SER A 90 -11.31 -13.93 1.66
C SER A 90 -11.05 -12.61 2.42
N VAL A 91 -12.04 -11.71 2.48
CA VAL A 91 -11.96 -10.47 3.26
C VAL A 91 -12.22 -10.71 4.75
N VAL A 92 -13.01 -11.74 5.12
CA VAL A 92 -13.46 -11.99 6.50
C VAL A 92 -12.30 -12.10 7.50
N PRO A 93 -11.23 -12.90 7.27
CA PRO A 93 -10.12 -12.98 8.22
C PRO A 93 -9.47 -11.63 8.51
N MET A 94 -9.31 -10.78 7.48
CA MET A 94 -8.74 -9.44 7.63
C MET A 94 -9.58 -8.56 8.56
N VAL A 95 -10.91 -8.63 8.43
CA VAL A 95 -11.85 -7.87 9.27
C VAL A 95 -11.82 -8.42 10.70
N LEU A 96 -11.93 -9.74 10.86
CA LEU A 96 -11.89 -10.38 12.17
C LEU A 96 -10.61 -10.06 12.94
N PHE A 97 -9.45 -10.14 12.27
CA PHE A 97 -8.14 -9.88 12.89
C PHE A 97 -7.87 -8.40 13.22
N ARG A 98 -8.81 -7.50 12.88
CA ARG A 98 -8.71 -6.06 13.16
C ARG A 98 -9.81 -5.56 14.08
N SER A 99 -10.93 -6.29 14.16
CA SER A 99 -12.11 -5.89 14.94
C SER A 99 -12.28 -6.70 16.22
N VAL A 100 -11.72 -7.89 16.32
CA VAL A 100 -11.85 -8.74 17.51
C VAL A 100 -10.65 -8.55 18.42
N GLU A 101 -10.92 -8.12 19.66
CA GLU A 101 -9.88 -7.93 20.67
C GLU A 101 -9.09 -9.22 20.91
N GLY A 102 -7.76 -9.08 21.00
CA GLY A 102 -6.84 -10.20 21.17
C GLY A 102 -6.61 -11.04 19.91
N LEU A 103 -7.36 -10.84 18.82
CA LEU A 103 -7.16 -11.52 17.55
C LEU A 103 -6.47 -10.56 16.58
N TYR A 104 -5.13 -10.56 16.58
CA TYR A 104 -4.33 -9.71 15.69
C TYR A 104 -3.32 -10.56 14.94
N LEU A 105 -3.10 -10.28 13.65
CA LEU A 105 -2.05 -10.89 12.85
C LEU A 105 -1.26 -9.80 12.13
N LEU A 106 0.05 -9.77 12.38
CA LEU A 106 0.93 -8.81 11.71
C LEU A 106 0.86 -8.97 10.19
N GLY A 107 0.68 -7.86 9.48
CA GLY A 107 0.68 -7.85 8.01
C GLY A 107 -0.60 -8.39 7.37
N VAL A 108 -1.63 -8.77 8.14
CA VAL A 108 -2.89 -9.33 7.59
C VAL A 108 -3.47 -8.47 6.47
N SER A 109 -3.49 -7.15 6.64
CA SER A 109 -4.00 -6.21 5.64
C SER A 109 -3.29 -6.34 4.28
N TYR A 110 -1.96 -6.50 4.28
CA TYR A 110 -1.17 -6.55 3.05
C TYR A 110 -1.19 -7.95 2.40
N ILE A 111 -1.18 -9.01 3.19
CA ILE A 111 -1.29 -10.39 2.68
C ILE A 111 -2.70 -10.68 2.15
N SER A 112 -3.75 -10.09 2.72
CA SER A 112 -5.11 -10.21 2.18
C SER A 112 -5.24 -9.59 0.78
N PHE A 113 -4.59 -8.45 0.49
CA PHE A 113 -4.57 -7.92 -0.88
C PHE A 113 -3.96 -8.88 -1.89
N ARG A 114 -2.93 -9.63 -1.49
CA ARG A 114 -2.29 -10.65 -2.34
C ARG A 114 -3.21 -11.82 -2.61
N ALA A 115 -3.90 -12.33 -1.57
CA ALA A 115 -4.85 -13.41 -1.71
C ALA A 115 -6.05 -13.02 -2.59
N ILE A 116 -6.65 -11.86 -2.33
CA ILE A 116 -7.78 -11.31 -3.11
C ILE A 116 -7.35 -11.06 -4.56
N GLN A 117 -6.14 -10.53 -4.79
CA GLN A 117 -5.61 -10.34 -6.13
C GLN A 117 -5.56 -11.65 -6.93
N ILE A 118 -5.10 -12.75 -6.32
CA ILE A 118 -5.08 -14.06 -6.99
C ILE A 118 -6.50 -14.52 -7.35
N LEU A 119 -7.47 -14.36 -6.45
CA LEU A 119 -8.88 -14.69 -6.74
C LEU A 119 -9.43 -13.89 -7.92
N LEU A 120 -9.14 -12.60 -7.97
CA LEU A 120 -9.55 -11.70 -9.05
C LEU A 120 -8.85 -12.05 -10.38
N GLU A 121 -7.57 -12.41 -10.36
CA GLU A 121 -6.84 -12.86 -11.56
C GLU A 121 -7.30 -14.25 -12.06
N ILE A 122 -7.74 -15.15 -11.17
CA ILE A 122 -8.42 -16.41 -11.55
C ILE A 122 -9.73 -16.11 -12.27
N ARG A 123 -10.53 -15.17 -11.75
CA ARG A 123 -11.82 -14.77 -12.37
C ARG A 123 -11.65 -14.22 -13.78
N ASP A 124 -10.57 -13.47 -13.99
CA ASP A 124 -10.23 -12.91 -15.29
C ASP A 124 -9.60 -13.95 -16.25
N GLY A 125 -9.37 -15.18 -15.78
CA GLY A 125 -8.75 -16.26 -16.56
C GLY A 125 -7.24 -16.10 -16.76
N LEU A 126 -6.61 -15.20 -16.01
CA LEU A 126 -5.17 -14.91 -16.08
C LEU A 126 -4.33 -15.95 -15.32
N ILE A 127 -4.89 -16.53 -14.25
CA ILE A 127 -4.29 -17.63 -13.50
C ILE A 127 -5.12 -18.90 -13.76
N LYS A 128 -4.46 -19.95 -14.24
CA LYS A 128 -5.07 -21.25 -14.55
C LYS A 128 -4.58 -22.38 -13.64
N GLU A 129 -3.45 -22.18 -12.98
CA GLU A 129 -2.84 -23.14 -12.07
C GLU A 129 -2.19 -22.38 -10.91
N VAL A 130 -2.18 -23.00 -9.73
CA VAL A 130 -1.61 -22.42 -8.51
C VAL A 130 -0.63 -23.42 -7.91
N SER A 131 0.67 -23.17 -8.12
CA SER A 131 1.75 -23.91 -7.46
C SER A 131 1.87 -23.49 -5.99
N ILE A 132 1.97 -24.45 -5.08
CA ILE A 132 2.10 -24.18 -3.64
C ILE A 132 3.38 -23.40 -3.35
N PHE A 133 4.47 -23.69 -4.06
CA PHE A 133 5.74 -22.98 -3.90
C PHE A 133 5.62 -21.50 -4.29
N GLU A 134 5.08 -21.24 -5.50
CA GLU A 134 4.88 -19.89 -6.03
C GLU A 134 3.94 -19.07 -5.14
N TYR A 135 2.81 -19.68 -4.75
CA TYR A 135 1.84 -19.07 -3.85
C TYR A 135 2.44 -18.76 -2.48
N SER A 136 3.14 -19.73 -1.86
CA SER A 136 3.75 -19.54 -0.54
C SER A 136 4.74 -18.39 -0.57
N TYR A 137 5.61 -18.36 -1.58
CA TYR A 137 6.63 -17.33 -1.67
C TYR A 137 6.01 -15.96 -1.93
N PHE A 138 5.00 -15.87 -2.80
CA PHE A 138 4.30 -14.61 -3.08
C PHE A 138 3.52 -14.09 -1.87
N LEU A 139 2.70 -14.94 -1.23
CA LEU A 139 1.85 -14.51 -0.13
C LEU A 139 2.68 -14.11 1.09
N LEU A 140 3.69 -14.92 1.42
CA LEU A 140 4.47 -14.76 2.64
C LEU A 140 5.73 -13.92 2.47
N PHE A 141 6.02 -13.41 1.26
CA PHE A 141 7.27 -12.70 0.95
C PHE A 141 7.66 -11.68 2.02
N PHE A 142 8.64 -12.04 2.85
CA PHE A 142 8.93 -11.31 4.08
C PHE A 142 9.29 -9.84 3.88
N PRO A 143 9.98 -9.42 2.78
CA PRO A 143 10.42 -8.04 2.67
C PRO A 143 9.25 -7.07 2.71
N THR A 144 8.09 -7.49 2.22
CA THR A 144 6.89 -6.68 2.06
C THR A 144 5.69 -7.16 2.89
N ILE A 145 5.86 -8.16 3.77
CA ILE A 145 4.75 -8.80 4.49
C ILE A 145 4.03 -7.86 5.48
N SER A 146 4.78 -7.02 6.21
CA SER A 146 4.20 -6.16 7.25
C SER A 146 3.49 -4.93 6.67
N SER A 147 4.21 -4.16 5.85
CA SER A 147 3.70 -2.92 5.24
C SER A 147 4.47 -2.49 3.99
N GLY A 148 5.05 -3.44 3.25
CA GLY A 148 5.80 -3.09 2.03
C GLY A 148 4.88 -2.94 0.82
N PRO A 149 5.44 -2.63 -0.37
CA PRO A 149 4.64 -2.54 -1.58
C PRO A 149 3.80 -3.80 -1.84
N ILE A 150 2.53 -3.57 -2.20
CA ILE A 150 1.57 -4.60 -2.60
C ILE A 150 1.90 -5.02 -4.02
N ASP A 151 2.53 -6.18 -4.16
CA ASP A 151 3.06 -6.63 -5.43
C ASP A 151 2.03 -7.33 -6.32
N ARG A 152 2.33 -7.41 -7.61
CA ARG A 152 1.52 -8.10 -8.63
C ARG A 152 1.97 -9.56 -8.77
N SER A 153 1.05 -10.50 -8.57
CA SER A 153 1.31 -11.94 -8.56
C SER A 153 1.97 -12.41 -9.84
N ARG A 154 1.46 -12.02 -11.00
CA ARG A 154 2.03 -12.41 -12.30
C ARG A 154 3.48 -11.98 -12.45
N ARG A 155 3.78 -10.71 -12.18
CA ARG A 155 5.13 -10.13 -12.22
C ARG A 155 6.08 -10.85 -11.24
N PHE A 156 5.62 -11.11 -10.03
CA PHE A 156 6.40 -11.83 -9.01
C PHE A 156 6.69 -13.27 -9.44
N HIS A 157 5.72 -13.98 -10.03
CA HIS A 157 5.92 -15.34 -10.54
C HIS A 157 6.87 -15.38 -11.75
N GLU A 158 6.86 -14.35 -12.61
CA GLU A 158 7.84 -14.20 -13.69
C GLU A 158 9.26 -14.08 -13.15
N ASP A 159 9.49 -13.22 -12.16
CA ASP A 159 10.80 -13.06 -11.49
C ASP A 159 11.28 -14.36 -10.84
N ILE A 160 10.37 -15.17 -10.28
CA ILE A 160 10.71 -16.49 -9.71
C ILE A 160 11.15 -17.48 -10.78
N LYS A 161 10.44 -17.53 -11.91
CA LYS A 161 10.64 -18.54 -12.95
C LYS A 161 11.86 -18.27 -13.80
N GLN A 162 12.24 -17.01 -13.95
CA GLN A 162 13.31 -16.58 -14.84
C GLN A 162 14.49 -16.03 -14.03
N PRO A 163 15.55 -16.82 -13.82
CA PRO A 163 16.76 -16.33 -13.17
C PRO A 163 17.35 -15.14 -13.93
N LEU A 164 17.70 -14.09 -13.19
CA LEU A 164 18.36 -12.92 -13.75
C LEU A 164 19.75 -13.29 -14.27
N LYS A 165 20.15 -12.69 -15.40
CA LYS A 165 21.53 -12.76 -15.87
C LYS A 165 22.46 -12.05 -14.87
N LYS A 166 23.74 -12.44 -14.80
CA LYS A 166 24.72 -11.88 -13.84
C LYS A 166 24.78 -10.36 -13.87
N ASP A 167 24.86 -9.76 -15.06
CA ASP A 167 24.93 -8.29 -15.21
C ASP A 167 23.64 -7.60 -14.79
N GLU A 168 22.50 -8.24 -15.04
CA GLU A 168 21.20 -7.74 -14.62
C GLU A 168 21.04 -7.80 -13.10
N TYR A 169 21.43 -8.93 -12.50
CA TYR A 169 21.48 -9.08 -11.05
C TYR A 169 22.43 -8.06 -10.41
N HIS A 170 23.61 -7.82 -10.98
CA HIS A 170 24.56 -6.85 -10.45
C HIS A 170 23.98 -5.42 -10.41
N LYS A 171 23.27 -5.00 -11.47
CA LYS A 171 22.57 -3.71 -11.50
C LYS A 171 21.45 -3.65 -10.46
N LEU A 172 20.66 -4.73 -10.37
CA LEU A 172 19.56 -4.84 -9.42
C LEU A 172 20.06 -4.80 -7.97
N PHE A 173 21.12 -5.54 -7.66
CA PHE A 173 21.79 -5.57 -6.36
C PHE A 173 22.29 -4.18 -5.97
N LYS A 174 23.02 -3.47 -6.85
CA LYS A 174 23.49 -2.09 -6.58
C LYS A 174 22.34 -1.15 -6.25
N SER A 175 21.26 -1.20 -7.04
CA SER A 175 20.04 -0.42 -6.76
C SER A 175 19.43 -0.82 -5.41
N GLY A 176 19.38 -2.11 -5.10
CA GLY A 176 18.84 -2.62 -3.84
C GLY A 176 19.60 -2.13 -2.61
N ILE A 177 20.94 -2.20 -2.64
CA ILE A 177 21.80 -1.67 -1.57
C ILE A 177 21.60 -0.17 -1.40
N PHE A 178 21.61 0.60 -2.50
CA PHE A 178 21.35 2.04 -2.44
C PHE A 178 20.00 2.36 -1.77
N ARG A 179 18.94 1.63 -2.12
CA ARG A 179 17.61 1.81 -1.54
C ARG A 179 17.55 1.46 -0.05
N ILE A 180 18.26 0.42 0.39
CA ILE A 180 18.36 0.09 1.82
C ILE A 180 18.98 1.26 2.59
N PHE A 181 20.12 1.78 2.15
CA PHE A 181 20.79 2.90 2.82
C PHE A 181 19.98 4.20 2.77
N LEU A 182 19.38 4.52 1.61
CA LEU A 182 18.50 5.67 1.48
C LEU A 182 17.28 5.55 2.41
N GLY A 183 16.71 4.35 2.52
CA GLY A 183 15.59 4.08 3.39
C GLY A 183 15.95 4.21 4.88
N ILE A 184 17.16 3.78 5.27
CA ILE A 184 17.70 4.01 6.62
C ILE A 184 17.83 5.51 6.89
N ALA A 185 18.41 6.28 5.97
CA ALA A 185 18.53 7.73 6.11
C ALA A 185 17.16 8.42 6.23
N TYR A 186 16.19 8.02 5.41
CA TYR A 186 14.83 8.56 5.47
C TYR A 186 14.16 8.27 6.81
N LYS A 187 14.15 7.02 7.25
CA LYS A 187 13.42 6.62 8.46
C LYS A 187 14.11 7.02 9.75
N PHE A 188 15.39 6.65 9.90
CA PHE A 188 16.12 6.76 11.17
C PHE A 188 16.85 8.09 11.36
N ILE A 189 17.03 8.88 10.29
CA ILE A 189 17.60 10.23 10.39
C ILE A 189 16.49 11.25 10.20
N ILE A 190 15.97 11.41 8.99
CA ILE A 190 15.02 12.50 8.68
C ILE A 190 13.70 12.33 9.45
N GLY A 191 13.09 11.14 9.39
CA GLY A 191 11.84 10.83 10.10
C GLY A 191 11.97 11.03 11.61
N VAL A 192 13.06 10.55 12.22
CA VAL A 192 13.34 10.75 13.65
C VAL A 192 13.54 12.23 13.99
N LEU A 193 14.31 12.97 13.19
CA LEU A 193 14.54 14.41 13.41
C LEU A 193 13.22 15.19 13.39
N VAL A 194 12.38 14.95 12.38
CA VAL A 194 11.07 15.59 12.26
C VAL A 194 10.15 15.18 13.41
N SER A 195 10.12 13.90 13.77
CA SER A 195 9.28 13.41 14.87
C SER A 195 9.66 14.04 16.21
N VAL A 196 10.94 13.98 16.58
CA VAL A 196 11.44 14.34 17.91
C VAL A 196 11.54 15.85 18.08
N TYR A 197 12.09 16.56 17.10
CA TYR A 197 12.43 17.98 17.25
C TYR A 197 11.38 18.94 16.68
N TRP A 198 10.47 18.46 15.83
CA TRP A 198 9.43 19.31 15.24
C TRP A 198 8.02 18.89 15.63
N MET A 199 7.62 17.64 15.38
CA MET A 199 6.23 17.21 15.54
C MET A 199 5.82 17.03 17.01
N LYS A 200 6.58 16.27 17.81
CA LYS A 200 6.26 15.97 19.22
C LYS A 200 6.25 17.19 20.16
N PRO A 201 7.11 18.21 19.98
CA PRO A 201 7.09 19.40 20.84
C PRO A 201 5.88 20.32 20.64
N ILE A 202 5.05 20.10 19.60
CA ILE A 202 3.88 20.94 19.33
C ILE A 202 2.83 20.69 20.41
N PRO A 203 2.38 21.73 21.15
CA PRO A 203 1.37 21.58 22.19
C PRO A 203 0.03 21.09 21.64
N TRP A 204 -0.64 20.24 22.42
CA TRP A 204 -1.97 19.74 22.10
C TRP A 204 -3.06 20.58 22.78
N ASP A 205 -3.15 21.85 22.37
CA ASP A 205 -3.97 22.88 23.01
C ASP A 205 -5.18 23.34 22.19
N GLY A 206 -5.37 22.81 20.97
CA GLY A 206 -6.46 23.20 20.09
C GLY A 206 -6.22 24.50 19.32
N ALA A 207 -5.07 25.17 19.47
CA ALA A 207 -4.78 26.40 18.75
C ALA A 207 -4.63 26.16 17.24
N LEU A 208 -5.16 27.08 16.43
CA LEU A 208 -5.10 26.98 14.96
C LEU A 208 -3.66 26.92 14.45
N LEU A 209 -2.76 27.77 14.97
CA LEU A 209 -1.37 27.81 14.54
C LEU A 209 -0.63 26.50 14.85
N ASN A 210 -0.86 25.93 16.04
CA ASN A 210 -0.29 24.63 16.42
C ASN A 210 -0.84 23.50 15.55
N THR A 211 -2.14 23.55 15.21
CA THR A 211 -2.77 22.58 14.29
C THR A 211 -2.16 22.64 12.89
N ILE A 212 -1.95 23.84 12.34
CA ILE A 212 -1.29 24.03 11.04
C ILE A 212 0.18 23.55 11.10
N ASN A 213 0.89 23.86 12.19
CA ASN A 213 2.26 23.40 12.39
C ASN A 213 2.33 21.85 12.46
N TYR A 214 1.38 21.23 13.16
CA TYR A 214 1.26 19.77 13.25
C TYR A 214 0.95 19.15 11.89
N MET A 215 0.06 19.76 11.09
CA MET A 215 -0.28 19.28 9.74
C MET A 215 0.96 19.06 8.86
N TYR A 216 1.87 20.04 8.81
CA TYR A 216 3.08 19.93 7.99
C TYR A 216 4.12 18.98 8.58
N SER A 217 4.39 19.07 9.88
CA SER A 217 5.35 18.18 10.54
C SER A 217 4.91 16.71 10.47
N TYR A 218 3.63 16.42 10.66
CA TYR A 218 3.04 15.09 10.49
C TYR A 218 3.15 14.59 9.05
N SER A 219 2.84 15.43 8.05
CA SER A 219 2.91 15.05 6.64
C SER A 219 4.33 14.66 6.21
N ILE A 220 5.32 15.43 6.66
CA ILE A 220 6.74 15.18 6.39
C ILE A 220 7.21 13.93 7.14
N TYR A 221 6.88 13.81 8.44
CA TYR A 221 7.19 12.65 9.25
C TYR A 221 6.65 11.36 8.63
N LEU A 222 5.34 11.34 8.31
CA LEU A 222 4.66 10.19 7.73
C LEU A 222 5.30 9.78 6.41
N PHE A 223 5.64 10.74 5.54
CA PHE A 223 6.33 10.46 4.30
C PHE A 223 7.70 9.82 4.53
N PHE A 224 8.57 10.41 5.36
CA PHE A 224 9.92 9.90 5.54
C PHE A 224 9.97 8.57 6.29
N ASP A 225 9.12 8.37 7.29
CA ASP A 225 9.01 7.07 7.98
C ASP A 225 8.56 5.96 7.01
N PHE A 226 7.49 6.22 6.26
CA PHE A 226 6.87 5.19 5.43
C PHE A 226 7.60 4.97 4.10
N ALA A 227 8.09 6.04 3.46
CA ALA A 227 8.96 5.93 2.30
C ALA A 227 10.30 5.28 2.66
N GLY A 228 10.85 5.58 3.84
CA GLY A 228 12.04 4.93 4.35
C GLY A 228 11.85 3.42 4.53
N TYR A 229 10.76 3.01 5.20
CA TYR A 229 10.37 1.60 5.29
C TYR A 229 10.23 0.95 3.90
N SER A 230 9.50 1.61 2.99
CA SER A 230 9.23 1.08 1.65
C SER A 230 10.51 0.90 0.84
N LEU A 231 11.45 1.84 0.91
CA LEU A 231 12.75 1.76 0.23
C LEU A 231 13.57 0.56 0.73
N MET A 232 13.59 0.32 2.04
CA MET A 232 14.28 -0.85 2.60
C MET A 232 13.64 -2.16 2.15
N ALA A 233 12.30 -2.22 2.14
CA ALA A 233 11.56 -3.38 1.64
C ALA A 233 11.83 -3.66 0.16
N VAL A 234 11.80 -2.63 -0.71
CA VAL A 234 12.15 -2.75 -2.13
C VAL A 234 13.62 -3.19 -2.27
N GLY A 235 14.53 -2.58 -1.52
CA GLY A 235 15.95 -2.88 -1.63
C GLY A 235 16.31 -4.32 -1.25
N VAL A 236 15.72 -4.85 -0.18
CA VAL A 236 15.86 -6.27 0.19
C VAL A 236 15.26 -7.18 -0.88
N SER A 237 14.10 -6.81 -1.44
CA SER A 237 13.48 -7.57 -2.52
C SER A 237 14.40 -7.69 -3.73
N TYR A 238 15.10 -6.61 -4.07
CA TYR A 238 16.06 -6.57 -5.18
C TYR A 238 17.27 -7.47 -4.93
N VAL A 239 17.77 -7.53 -3.69
CA VAL A 239 18.84 -8.45 -3.30
C VAL A 239 18.40 -9.91 -3.45
N LEU A 240 17.12 -10.21 -3.17
CA LEU A 240 16.50 -11.53 -3.39
C LEU A 240 16.13 -11.81 -4.86
N GLY A 241 16.45 -10.89 -5.78
CA GLY A 241 16.18 -11.04 -7.22
C GLY A 241 14.75 -10.74 -7.64
N ILE A 242 13.92 -10.14 -6.77
CA ILE A 242 12.52 -9.80 -7.06
C ILE A 242 12.37 -8.29 -7.26
N LYS A 243 11.86 -7.86 -8.41
CA LYS A 243 11.77 -6.45 -8.82
C LYS A 243 10.51 -5.74 -8.32
N VAL A 244 10.29 -5.72 -7.01
CA VAL A 244 9.15 -5.04 -6.38
C VAL A 244 9.05 -3.56 -6.81
N MET A 245 7.83 -3.09 -7.08
CA MET A 245 7.58 -1.70 -7.45
C MET A 245 7.80 -0.72 -6.29
N ASP A 246 8.14 0.52 -6.62
CA ASP A 246 8.23 1.59 -5.61
C ASP A 246 6.86 2.04 -5.11
N ASN A 247 6.84 2.53 -3.87
CA ASN A 247 5.64 3.14 -3.28
C ASN A 247 5.57 4.65 -3.46
N PHE A 248 6.70 5.33 -3.66
CA PHE A 248 6.75 6.78 -3.70
C PHE A 248 7.57 7.28 -4.88
N ASN A 249 7.10 8.33 -5.54
CA ASN A 249 7.80 9.01 -6.63
C ASN A 249 7.62 10.53 -6.56
N MET A 250 8.33 11.17 -5.62
CA MET A 250 8.27 12.61 -5.38
C MET A 250 6.82 13.15 -5.30
N PRO A 251 6.01 12.69 -4.34
CA PRO A 251 4.58 13.00 -4.31
C PRO A 251 4.25 14.48 -4.06
N PHE A 252 5.12 15.22 -3.39
CA PHE A 252 4.84 16.62 -3.00
C PHE A 252 5.09 17.64 -4.11
N ILE A 253 5.60 17.22 -5.28
CA ILE A 253 5.71 18.07 -6.48
C ILE A 253 4.56 17.84 -7.47
N SER A 254 3.54 17.07 -7.07
CA SER A 254 2.36 16.84 -7.89
C SER A 254 1.59 18.12 -8.16
N LYS A 255 1.17 18.30 -9.41
CA LYS A 255 0.41 19.47 -9.85
C LYS A 255 -1.07 19.34 -9.57
N ASP A 256 -1.56 18.12 -9.38
CA ASP A 256 -2.95 17.85 -9.06
C ASP A 256 -3.09 16.56 -8.24
N ILE A 257 -4.32 16.29 -7.80
CA ILE A 257 -4.63 15.16 -6.93
C ILE A 257 -4.55 13.82 -7.68
N LYS A 258 -4.78 13.78 -9.00
CA LYS A 258 -4.60 12.56 -9.80
C LYS A 258 -3.12 12.22 -9.90
N GLU A 259 -2.26 13.22 -10.14
CA GLU A 259 -0.81 13.05 -10.16
C GLU A 259 -0.28 12.62 -8.78
N PHE A 260 -0.78 13.21 -7.69
CA PHE A 260 -0.46 12.78 -6.32
C PHE A 260 -0.69 11.29 -6.09
N TRP A 261 -1.86 10.76 -6.43
CA TRP A 261 -2.16 9.33 -6.27
C TRP A 261 -1.40 8.42 -7.24
N ASN A 262 -0.78 8.97 -8.28
CA ASN A 262 0.20 8.25 -9.12
C ASN A 262 1.63 8.30 -8.57
N ARG A 263 1.87 8.97 -7.43
CA ARG A 263 3.19 9.17 -6.82
C ARG A 263 3.24 8.84 -5.32
N TRP A 264 2.09 8.70 -4.66
CA TRP A 264 1.95 8.38 -3.25
C TRP A 264 1.39 6.98 -3.04
N HIS A 265 2.05 6.18 -2.20
CA HIS A 265 1.67 4.79 -1.88
C HIS A 265 1.22 4.01 -3.13
N MET A 266 2.01 4.09 -4.20
CA MET A 266 1.62 3.71 -5.56
C MET A 266 1.13 2.26 -5.64
N SER A 267 1.72 1.32 -4.91
CA SER A 267 1.26 -0.07 -4.94
C SER A 267 -0.18 -0.23 -4.47
N LEU A 268 -0.55 0.51 -3.41
CA LEU A 268 -1.92 0.52 -2.88
C LEU A 268 -2.85 1.26 -3.84
N ALA A 269 -2.46 2.46 -4.26
CA ALA A 269 -3.27 3.28 -5.16
C ALA A 269 -3.58 2.53 -6.46
N PHE A 270 -2.58 1.86 -7.06
CA PHE A 270 -2.77 1.07 -8.27
C PHE A 270 -3.57 -0.21 -8.00
N TRP A 271 -3.42 -0.85 -6.84
CA TRP A 271 -4.26 -1.98 -6.48
C TRP A 271 -5.74 -1.58 -6.43
N PHE A 272 -6.08 -0.49 -5.73
CA PHE A 272 -7.44 0.05 -5.66
C PHE A 272 -7.96 0.49 -7.02
N ARG A 273 -7.12 1.15 -7.84
CA ARG A 273 -7.48 1.55 -9.19
C ARG A 273 -7.85 0.35 -10.07
N ASP A 274 -7.04 -0.68 -10.06
CA ASP A 274 -7.19 -1.80 -10.99
C ASP A 274 -8.31 -2.75 -10.51
N PHE A 275 -8.42 -2.99 -9.20
CA PHE A 275 -9.34 -3.99 -8.65
C PHE A 275 -10.66 -3.45 -8.11
N ILE A 276 -10.77 -2.16 -7.80
CA ILE A 276 -12.03 -1.55 -7.33
C ILE A 276 -12.56 -0.56 -8.36
N TYR A 277 -11.81 0.52 -8.64
CA TYR A 277 -12.26 1.57 -9.55
C TYR A 277 -12.60 1.02 -10.95
N THR A 278 -11.62 0.38 -11.60
CA THR A 278 -11.78 -0.11 -12.97
C THR A 278 -12.90 -1.14 -13.06
N ARG A 279 -12.97 -2.08 -12.12
CA ARG A 279 -14.02 -3.11 -12.09
C ARG A 279 -15.42 -2.52 -11.89
N PHE A 280 -15.57 -1.58 -10.97
CA PHE A 280 -16.83 -0.87 -10.76
C PHE A 280 -17.27 -0.12 -12.01
N VAL A 281 -16.38 0.71 -12.57
CA VAL A 281 -16.70 1.54 -13.75
C VAL A 281 -17.04 0.67 -14.95
N MET A 282 -16.28 -0.41 -15.21
CA MET A 282 -16.58 -1.33 -16.32
C MET A 282 -17.91 -2.05 -16.13
N SER A 283 -18.23 -2.48 -14.90
CA SER A 283 -19.52 -3.13 -14.60
C SER A 283 -20.69 -2.16 -14.76
N ALA A 284 -20.54 -0.93 -14.27
CA ALA A 284 -21.55 0.11 -14.37
C ALA A 284 -21.84 0.54 -15.81
N ILE A 285 -20.80 0.65 -16.64
CA ILE A 285 -20.95 0.96 -18.07
C ILE A 285 -21.61 -0.22 -18.80
N LYS A 286 -21.13 -1.45 -18.58
CA LYS A 286 -21.68 -2.64 -19.25
C LYS A 286 -23.12 -2.94 -18.86
N GLY A 287 -23.46 -2.71 -17.59
CA GLY A 287 -24.82 -2.89 -17.07
C GLY A 287 -25.73 -1.68 -17.29
N GLU A 288 -25.24 -0.63 -17.95
CA GLU A 288 -25.98 0.62 -18.19
C GLU A 288 -26.62 1.22 -16.92
N TRP A 289 -25.95 1.11 -15.77
CA TRP A 289 -26.49 1.53 -14.46
C TRP A 289 -26.78 3.03 -14.39
N PHE A 290 -26.11 3.83 -15.22
CA PHE A 290 -26.23 5.28 -15.25
C PHE A 290 -26.35 5.81 -16.68
N LYS A 291 -27.15 6.87 -16.86
CA LYS A 291 -27.31 7.55 -18.15
C LYS A 291 -26.00 8.14 -18.70
N SER A 292 -25.10 8.58 -17.81
CA SER A 292 -23.82 9.19 -18.18
C SER A 292 -22.65 8.35 -17.69
N LYS A 293 -21.71 8.05 -18.59
CA LYS A 293 -20.43 7.40 -18.25
C LYS A 293 -19.61 8.22 -17.25
N LEU A 294 -19.80 9.54 -17.21
CA LEU A 294 -19.12 10.42 -16.26
C LEU A 294 -19.59 10.15 -14.82
N THR A 295 -20.87 9.89 -14.63
CA THR A 295 -21.44 9.54 -13.31
C THR A 295 -20.80 8.26 -12.78
N ALA A 296 -20.65 7.24 -13.64
CA ALA A 296 -19.95 6.00 -13.26
C ALA A 296 -18.51 6.27 -12.82
N SER A 297 -17.77 7.13 -13.54
CA SER A 297 -16.40 7.50 -13.18
C SER A 297 -16.32 8.21 -11.83
N TYR A 298 -17.19 9.19 -11.58
CA TYR A 298 -17.17 9.98 -10.34
C TYR A 298 -17.57 9.16 -9.11
N LEU A 299 -18.63 8.36 -9.22
CA LEU A 299 -18.97 7.40 -8.18
C LEU A 299 -17.84 6.39 -7.99
N GLY A 300 -17.18 5.96 -9.06
CA GLY A 300 -16.00 5.11 -8.99
C GLY A 300 -14.88 5.74 -8.16
N PHE A 301 -14.53 7.02 -8.40
CA PHE A 301 -13.51 7.72 -7.60
C PHE A 301 -13.89 7.79 -6.12
N PHE A 302 -15.12 8.21 -5.84
CA PHE A 302 -15.61 8.34 -4.47
C PHE A 302 -15.61 6.99 -3.75
N LEU A 303 -16.23 5.96 -4.33
CA LEU A 303 -16.28 4.61 -3.76
C LEU A 303 -14.88 4.03 -3.52
N THR A 304 -13.96 4.20 -4.48
CA THR A 304 -12.61 3.67 -4.37
C THR A 304 -11.84 4.31 -3.21
N MET A 305 -11.89 5.64 -3.11
CA MET A 305 -11.19 6.37 -2.05
C MET A 305 -11.83 6.16 -0.68
N THR A 306 -13.16 6.14 -0.60
CA THR A 306 -13.87 5.84 0.65
C THR A 306 -13.58 4.41 1.12
N THR A 307 -13.53 3.43 0.20
CA THR A 307 -13.13 2.05 0.54
C THR A 307 -11.68 2.00 1.02
N MET A 308 -10.78 2.79 0.43
CA MET A 308 -9.39 2.91 0.89
C MET A 308 -9.33 3.53 2.30
N GLY A 309 -10.16 4.53 2.59
CA GLY A 309 -10.35 5.09 3.92
C GLY A 309 -10.79 4.02 4.92
N VAL A 310 -11.87 3.29 4.65
CA VAL A 310 -12.35 2.20 5.51
C VAL A 310 -11.29 1.11 5.72
N TRP A 311 -10.48 0.82 4.70
CA TRP A 311 -9.36 -0.10 4.84
C TRP A 311 -8.30 0.37 5.85
N HIS A 312 -8.11 1.68 6.03
CA HIS A 312 -7.16 2.19 7.04
C HIS A 312 -7.64 1.96 8.48
N GLY A 313 -8.94 2.02 8.74
CA GLY A 313 -9.51 1.70 10.05
C GLY A 313 -10.99 2.02 10.17
N ALA A 314 -11.59 1.63 11.29
CA ALA A 314 -13.02 1.84 11.58
C ALA A 314 -13.32 3.24 12.14
N GLU A 315 -12.29 4.01 12.51
CA GLU A 315 -12.45 5.37 13.03
C GLU A 315 -12.98 6.33 11.96
N MET A 316 -13.85 7.25 12.39
CA MET A 316 -14.52 8.20 11.49
C MET A 316 -13.55 9.06 10.66
N HIS A 317 -12.39 9.40 11.20
CA HIS A 317 -11.42 10.22 10.47
C HIS A 317 -10.87 9.51 9.22
N TYR A 318 -10.78 8.18 9.20
CA TYR A 318 -10.35 7.45 8.01
C TYR A 318 -11.43 7.45 6.92
N LEU A 319 -12.70 7.34 7.31
CA LEU A 319 -13.83 7.47 6.38
C LEU A 319 -13.90 8.88 5.77
N VAL A 320 -13.71 9.92 6.60
CA VAL A 320 -13.67 11.31 6.15
C VAL A 320 -12.47 11.55 5.24
N TYR A 321 -11.29 11.03 5.57
CA TYR A 321 -10.09 11.09 4.71
C TYR A 321 -10.33 10.49 3.32
N GLY A 322 -10.90 9.29 3.27
CA GLY A 322 -11.22 8.62 2.00
C GLY A 322 -12.23 9.40 1.18
N SER A 323 -13.32 9.85 1.82
CA SER A 323 -14.36 10.66 1.15
C SER A 323 -13.83 12.00 0.66
N TYR A 324 -12.95 12.65 1.44
CA TYR A 324 -12.26 13.89 1.09
C TYR A 324 -11.45 13.73 -0.19
N HIS A 325 -10.58 12.72 -0.27
CA HIS A 325 -9.78 12.48 -1.49
C HIS A 325 -10.64 12.03 -2.68
N GLY A 326 -11.73 11.30 -2.44
CA GLY A 326 -12.70 10.96 -3.47
C GLY A 326 -13.33 12.21 -4.09
N MET A 327 -13.75 13.16 -3.26
CA MET A 327 -14.28 14.45 -3.72
C MET A 327 -13.22 15.28 -4.45
N LEU A 328 -11.99 15.35 -3.92
CA LEU A 328 -10.90 16.06 -4.57
C LEU A 328 -10.59 15.54 -5.98
N LEU A 329 -10.64 14.22 -6.20
CA LEU A 329 -10.48 13.64 -7.54
C LEU A 329 -11.59 14.07 -8.50
N ILE A 330 -12.84 14.09 -8.03
CA ILE A 330 -14.00 14.56 -8.82
C ILE A 330 -13.83 16.04 -9.17
N LEU A 331 -13.47 16.88 -8.20
CA LEU A 331 -13.25 18.31 -8.41
C LEU A 331 -12.09 18.57 -9.37
N THR A 332 -11.00 17.82 -9.24
CA THR A 332 -9.85 17.89 -10.16
C THR A 332 -10.28 17.55 -11.58
N ASP A 333 -11.01 16.46 -11.79
CA ASP A 333 -11.49 16.08 -13.12
C ASP A 333 -12.49 17.08 -13.71
N LEU A 334 -13.35 17.67 -12.87
CA LEU A 334 -14.29 18.71 -13.28
C LEU A 334 -13.58 20.00 -13.71
N LEU A 335 -12.58 20.45 -12.96
CA LEU A 335 -11.80 21.64 -13.29
C LEU A 335 -11.08 21.47 -14.63
N GLU A 336 -10.44 20.32 -14.85
CA GLU A 336 -9.76 20.04 -16.12
C GLU A 336 -10.72 19.97 -17.32
N LYS A 337 -11.90 19.36 -17.15
CA LYS A 337 -12.84 19.18 -18.27
C LYS A 337 -13.71 20.38 -18.57
N LYS A 338 -14.09 21.16 -17.56
CA LYS A 338 -15.09 22.25 -17.71
C LYS A 338 -14.47 23.65 -17.80
N THR A 339 -13.20 23.81 -17.44
CA THR A 339 -12.60 25.14 -17.27
C THR A 339 -11.51 25.39 -18.30
N SER A 340 -11.89 25.93 -19.46
CA SER A 340 -10.99 26.18 -20.59
C SER A 340 -9.84 27.14 -20.27
N TRP A 341 -10.04 28.09 -19.34
CA TRP A 341 -8.97 28.97 -18.88
C TRP A 341 -7.95 28.22 -18.02
N TYR A 342 -8.40 27.23 -17.23
CA TYR A 342 -7.53 26.43 -16.36
C TYR A 342 -6.58 25.57 -17.21
N GLU A 343 -7.07 25.01 -18.32
CA GLU A 343 -6.24 24.28 -19.29
C GLU A 343 -5.13 25.14 -19.91
N LYS A 344 -5.35 26.45 -20.06
CA LYS A 344 -4.30 27.40 -20.49
C LYS A 344 -3.38 27.76 -19.33
N PHE A 345 -3.95 28.04 -18.16
CA PHE A 345 -3.22 28.43 -16.95
C PHE A 345 -2.22 27.36 -16.51
N LYS A 346 -2.62 26.09 -16.46
CA LYS A 346 -1.77 24.97 -16.03
C LYS A 346 -0.55 24.72 -16.92
N LYS A 347 -0.54 25.27 -18.14
CA LYS A 347 0.61 25.19 -19.06
C LYS A 347 1.68 26.26 -18.79
N THR A 348 1.34 27.33 -18.08
CA THR A 348 2.30 28.38 -17.70
C THR A 348 3.20 27.90 -16.56
N GLU A 349 4.41 28.46 -16.44
CA GLU A 349 5.30 28.15 -15.31
C GLU A 349 4.68 28.55 -13.97
N PHE A 350 4.09 29.76 -13.91
CA PHE A 350 3.38 30.23 -12.73
C PHE A 350 2.19 29.33 -12.37
N GLY A 351 1.40 28.92 -13.35
CA GLY A 351 0.27 28.02 -13.11
C GLY A 351 0.70 26.62 -12.66
N ASN A 352 1.81 26.10 -13.17
CA ASN A 352 2.41 24.86 -12.66
C ASN A 352 2.83 25.00 -11.20
N PHE A 353 3.56 26.06 -10.84
CA PHE A 353 3.99 26.32 -9.47
C PHE A 353 2.78 26.49 -8.53
N PHE A 354 1.79 27.28 -8.94
CA PHE A 354 0.57 27.49 -8.18
C PHE A 354 -0.21 26.18 -7.96
N ASN A 355 -0.31 25.34 -8.98
CA ASN A 355 -0.96 24.03 -8.90
C ASN A 355 -0.25 23.09 -7.92
N VAL A 356 1.09 23.06 -7.93
CA VAL A 356 1.88 22.31 -6.93
C VAL A 356 1.61 22.86 -5.53
N PHE A 357 1.62 24.18 -5.36
CA PHE A 357 1.34 24.84 -4.08
C PHE A 357 -0.06 24.49 -3.56
N VAL A 358 -1.10 24.57 -4.39
CA VAL A 358 -2.46 24.19 -3.97
C VAL A 358 -2.54 22.70 -3.63
N THR A 359 -1.94 21.85 -4.45
CA THR A 359 -2.00 20.39 -4.27
C THR A 359 -1.33 19.95 -2.98
N ILE A 360 -0.16 20.50 -2.64
CA ILE A 360 0.52 20.15 -1.38
C ILE A 360 -0.32 20.52 -0.15
N HIS A 361 -1.02 21.66 -0.17
CA HIS A 361 -1.88 22.08 0.95
C HIS A 361 -3.10 21.16 1.10
N LEU A 362 -3.77 20.82 -0.02
CA LEU A 362 -4.89 19.88 -0.01
C LEU A 362 -4.47 18.50 0.49
N VAL A 363 -3.31 18.01 0.05
CA VAL A 363 -2.74 16.74 0.51
C VAL A 363 -2.41 16.79 2.00
N CYS A 364 -1.70 17.82 2.47
CA CYS A 364 -1.33 17.95 3.88
C CYS A 364 -2.58 18.05 4.77
N PHE A 365 -3.62 18.76 4.34
CA PHE A 365 -4.89 18.79 5.05
C PHE A 365 -5.56 17.42 5.09
N GLY A 366 -5.54 16.67 3.99
CA GLY A 366 -5.94 15.26 3.98
C GLY A 366 -5.18 14.44 5.02
N LEU A 367 -3.85 14.59 5.10
CA LEU A 367 -3.02 13.91 6.09
C LEU A 367 -3.30 14.35 7.54
N LEU A 368 -3.67 15.62 7.76
CA LEU A 368 -4.15 16.10 9.07
C LEU A 368 -5.45 15.40 9.47
N ILE A 369 -6.42 15.25 8.56
CA ILE A 369 -7.63 14.45 8.81
C ILE A 369 -7.23 13.01 9.13
N PHE A 370 -6.38 12.40 8.31
CA PHE A 370 -5.91 11.03 8.49
C PHE A 370 -5.27 10.79 9.87
N SER A 371 -4.55 11.78 10.41
CA SER A 371 -3.91 11.69 11.73
C SER A 371 -4.88 11.63 12.91
N GLY A 372 -6.16 11.99 12.71
CA GLY A 372 -7.16 12.15 13.77
C GLY A 372 -7.02 13.45 14.58
N TYR A 373 -5.93 14.21 14.42
CA TYR A 373 -5.71 15.48 15.12
C TYR A 373 -6.79 16.52 14.79
N PHE A 374 -7.29 16.55 13.55
CA PHE A 374 -8.35 17.46 13.14
C PHE A 374 -9.63 17.30 13.99
N ASN A 375 -9.96 16.09 14.43
CA ASN A 375 -11.13 15.85 15.25
C ASN A 375 -11.02 16.52 16.63
N VAL A 376 -9.81 16.62 17.17
CA VAL A 376 -9.55 17.30 18.45
C VAL A 376 -9.75 18.81 18.29
N PHE A 377 -9.20 19.38 17.22
CA PHE A 377 -9.39 20.79 16.88
C PHE A 377 -10.88 21.15 16.74
N VAL A 378 -11.66 20.37 15.98
CA VAL A 378 -13.09 20.63 15.81
C VAL A 378 -13.86 20.53 17.13
N LYS A 379 -13.56 19.55 17.98
CA LYS A 379 -14.19 19.43 19.30
C LYS A 379 -13.88 20.63 20.20
N HIS A 380 -12.64 21.13 20.15
CA HIS A 380 -12.24 22.31 20.91
C HIS A 380 -12.98 23.56 20.43
N LEU A 381 -13.01 23.81 19.11
CA LEU A 381 -13.72 24.94 18.52
C LEU A 381 -15.23 24.92 18.84
N LEU A 382 -15.86 23.75 18.76
CA LEU A 382 -17.28 23.61 19.12
C LEU A 382 -17.52 23.93 20.60
N ARG A 383 -16.57 23.60 21.48
CA ARG A 383 -16.68 23.93 22.89
C ARG A 383 -16.56 25.44 23.13
N GLU A 384 -15.59 26.11 22.50
CA GLU A 384 -15.42 27.57 22.61
C GLU A 384 -16.60 28.37 22.04
N ILE A 385 -17.32 27.83 21.05
CA ILE A 385 -18.52 28.48 20.48
C ILE A 385 -19.76 28.30 21.37
N LEU A 386 -19.80 27.22 22.16
CA LEU A 386 -20.94 26.87 23.00
C LEU A 386 -20.82 27.39 24.45
N GLU A 387 -19.62 27.73 24.89
CA GLU A 387 -19.34 28.48 26.13
C GLU A 387 -19.41 29.99 25.86
#